data_AF-A0A2X2JR42-F1
#
_entry.id   AF-A0A2X2JR42-F1
#
_cell.length_a   1.000
_cell.length_b   1.000
_cell.length_c   1.000
_cell.angle_alpha   90.00
_cell.angle_beta   90.00
_cell.angle_gamma   90.00
#
_symmetry.space_group_name_H-M   'P 1'
#
loop_
_entity.id
_entity.type
_entity.pdbx_description
1 polymer ?
#
loop_
_entity_poly.entity_id
_entity_poly.type
_entity_poly.pdbx_seq_one_letter_code
_entity_poly.pdbx_strand_id
1 'polypeptide(L)'
;MLVYNHYSIKKKQAVSSFEKAILWGYTDYRNALNDQDLDNIRKESKFVKALVQLKQYDKLTLLQQSGGYVSANSDSLPIFTYEVASDRNLLAVKNFFNLDSIAGNGDEISKIRNIMFFVANSIKYDGSNWALCEFDAIDFYNYHKATGKGINCRHKAMTLNEMYLAMGFKSRYVTCMPKDDKDTDCHVINSVYAETLKKWLWMDPSHGTFVMDDNNNLLSIEEVREHLKNNQSLKLNAETKVSKLWYLDSHVS
;
A
#
# COMPACT_ATOMS: atom_id res chain seq x y z
N MET A 1 4.55 44.56 -27.02
CA MET A 1 3.69 44.91 -25.85
C MET A 1 2.41 44.05 -25.78
N LEU A 2 1.71 43.78 -26.89
CA LEU A 2 0.46 42.99 -26.91
C LEU A 2 0.61 41.52 -26.45
N VAL A 3 1.69 40.84 -26.87
CA VAL A 3 1.94 39.42 -26.51
C VAL A 3 2.19 39.24 -25.01
N TYR A 4 2.93 40.17 -24.39
CA TYR A 4 3.22 40.14 -22.96
C TYR A 4 1.95 40.38 -22.12
N ASN A 5 1.08 41.28 -22.59
CA ASN A 5 -0.19 41.56 -21.93
C ASN A 5 -1.17 40.37 -22.04
N HIS A 6 -1.24 39.74 -23.21
CA HIS A 6 -2.04 38.52 -23.42
C HIS A 6 -1.58 37.35 -22.56
N TYR A 7 -0.27 37.13 -22.46
CA TYR A 7 0.31 36.08 -21.63
C TYR A 7 0.07 36.32 -20.13
N SER A 8 0.20 37.57 -19.68
CA SER A 8 -0.13 38.00 -18.31
C SER A 8 -1.62 37.78 -17.97
N ILE A 9 -2.53 38.08 -18.90
CA ILE A 9 -3.97 37.86 -18.74
C ILE A 9 -4.28 36.36 -18.59
N LYS A 10 -3.69 35.51 -19.44
CA LYS A 10 -3.86 34.05 -19.36
C LYS A 10 -3.36 33.46 -18.04
N LYS A 11 -2.23 33.94 -17.52
CA LYS A 11 -1.72 33.53 -16.20
C LYS A 11 -2.67 33.88 -15.06
N LYS A 12 -3.19 35.12 -15.04
CA LYS A 12 -4.17 35.55 -14.03
C LYS A 12 -5.43 34.70 -14.05
N GLN A 13 -5.92 34.37 -15.25
CA GLN A 13 -7.07 33.48 -15.42
C GLN A 13 -6.77 32.07 -14.93
N ALA A 14 -5.62 31.49 -15.29
CA ALA A 14 -5.21 30.15 -14.84
C ALA A 14 -5.12 30.06 -13.31
N VAL A 15 -4.50 31.06 -12.65
CA VAL A 15 -4.45 31.12 -11.18
C VAL A 15 -5.85 31.23 -10.57
N SER A 16 -6.74 32.05 -11.15
CA SER A 16 -8.12 32.17 -10.66
C SER A 16 -8.91 30.87 -10.83
N SER A 17 -8.69 30.14 -11.92
CA SER A 17 -9.31 28.82 -12.13
C SER A 17 -8.81 27.80 -11.10
N PHE A 18 -7.52 27.83 -10.77
CA PHE A 18 -6.95 26.97 -9.72
C PHE A 18 -7.54 27.29 -8.33
N GLU A 19 -7.64 28.57 -7.96
CA GLU A 19 -8.29 29.00 -6.71
C GLU A 19 -9.76 28.52 -6.65
N LYS A 20 -10.49 28.60 -7.76
CA LYS A 20 -11.88 28.10 -7.85
C LYS A 20 -11.97 26.58 -7.74
N ALA A 21 -11.03 25.85 -8.35
CA ALA A 21 -11.00 24.39 -8.25
C ALA A 21 -10.85 23.94 -6.79
N ILE A 22 -9.96 24.58 -6.03
CA ILE A 22 -9.80 24.32 -4.59
C ILE A 22 -11.10 24.62 -3.83
N LEU A 23 -11.72 25.78 -4.10
CA LEU A 23 -13.00 26.14 -3.49
C LEU A 23 -14.11 25.12 -3.79
N TRP A 24 -14.04 24.45 -4.94
CA TRP A 24 -14.99 23.42 -5.38
C TRP A 24 -14.57 22.00 -4.99
N GLY A 25 -13.55 21.84 -4.14
CA GLY A 25 -13.19 20.56 -3.53
C GLY A 25 -11.98 19.85 -4.12
N TYR A 26 -11.17 20.52 -4.95
CA TYR A 26 -9.86 19.98 -5.33
C TYR A 26 -8.93 19.98 -4.11
N THR A 27 -8.37 18.81 -3.78
CA THR A 27 -7.54 18.59 -2.57
C THR A 27 -6.15 18.02 -2.88
N ASP A 28 -5.86 17.67 -4.14
CA ASP A 28 -4.64 16.93 -4.50
C ASP A 28 -3.40 17.84 -4.57
N TYR A 29 -2.78 18.03 -3.39
CA TYR A 29 -1.56 18.82 -3.22
C TYR A 29 -0.39 18.30 -4.05
N ARG A 30 -0.21 16.98 -4.15
CA ARG A 30 0.95 16.35 -4.81
C ARG A 30 0.84 16.44 -6.32
N ASN A 31 -0.36 16.26 -6.88
CA ASN A 31 -0.58 16.51 -8.29
C ASN A 31 -0.35 17.99 -8.62
N ALA A 32 -0.91 18.92 -7.85
CA ALA A 32 -0.68 20.36 -8.06
C ALA A 32 0.81 20.74 -8.03
N LEU A 33 1.62 20.05 -7.23
CA LEU A 33 3.08 20.24 -7.18
C LEU A 33 3.83 19.71 -8.41
N ASN A 34 3.32 18.69 -9.10
CA ASN A 34 4.05 17.98 -10.16
C ASN A 34 3.44 18.16 -11.56
N ASP A 35 2.21 18.68 -11.65
CA ASP A 35 1.50 18.89 -12.91
C ASP A 35 2.19 19.93 -13.80
N GLN A 36 2.73 19.49 -14.93
CA GLN A 36 3.48 20.33 -15.86
C GLN A 36 2.62 21.46 -16.45
N ASP A 37 1.29 21.29 -16.52
CA ASP A 37 0.38 22.32 -17.01
C ASP A 37 0.35 23.55 -16.10
N LEU A 38 0.77 23.41 -14.83
CA LEU A 38 0.83 24.48 -13.85
C LEU A 38 2.18 25.21 -13.82
N ASP A 39 3.21 24.74 -14.54
CA ASP A 39 4.59 25.26 -14.47
C ASP A 39 4.68 26.77 -14.73
N ASN A 40 3.87 27.27 -15.66
CA ASN A 40 3.84 28.68 -16.03
C ASN A 40 3.29 29.61 -14.93
N ILE A 41 2.53 29.09 -13.96
CA ILE A 41 1.92 29.85 -12.87
C ILE A 41 2.51 29.54 -11.48
N ARG A 42 3.42 28.57 -11.34
CA ARG A 42 4.00 28.16 -10.05
C ARG A 42 4.61 29.28 -9.21
N LYS A 43 5.15 30.30 -9.87
CA LYS A 43 5.81 31.45 -9.23
C LYS A 43 4.85 32.59 -8.89
N GLU A 44 3.59 32.51 -9.31
CA GLU A 44 2.59 33.54 -9.03
C GLU A 44 2.22 33.51 -7.54
N SER A 45 2.28 34.67 -6.87
CA SER A 45 2.08 34.76 -5.42
C SER A 45 0.73 34.19 -4.95
N LYS A 46 -0.32 34.35 -5.75
CA LYS A 46 -1.64 33.78 -5.49
C LYS A 46 -1.66 32.26 -5.62
N PHE A 47 -0.97 31.70 -6.62
CA PHE A 47 -0.83 30.26 -6.78
C PHE A 47 -0.11 29.66 -5.57
N VAL A 48 1.00 30.27 -5.13
CA VAL A 48 1.75 29.80 -3.95
C VAL A 48 0.86 29.80 -2.70
N LYS A 49 0.06 30.86 -2.49
CA LYS A 49 -0.90 30.92 -1.37
C LYS A 49 -1.96 29.82 -1.44
N ALA A 50 -2.54 29.61 -2.62
CA ALA A 50 -3.53 28.56 -2.86
C ALA A 50 -2.94 27.16 -2.64
N LEU A 51 -1.72 26.92 -3.11
CA LEU A 51 -1.01 25.66 -2.91
C LEU A 51 -0.70 25.37 -1.43
N VAL A 52 -0.38 26.39 -0.64
CA VAL A 52 -0.20 26.24 0.82
C VAL A 52 -1.51 25.78 1.49
N GLN A 53 -2.66 26.24 1.03
CA GLN A 53 -3.96 25.78 1.55
C GLN A 53 -4.19 24.30 1.26
N LEU A 54 -3.73 23.80 0.11
CA LEU A 54 -3.86 22.37 -0.23
C LEU A 54 -3.03 21.46 0.67
N LYS A 55 -1.95 21.95 1.25
CA LYS A 55 -1.04 21.14 2.07
C LYS A 55 -1.72 20.48 3.27
N GLN A 56 -2.84 21.03 3.75
CA GLN A 56 -3.63 20.43 4.83
C GLN A 56 -4.31 19.10 4.43
N TYR A 57 -4.47 18.85 3.13
CA TYR A 57 -5.03 17.61 2.57
C TYR A 57 -3.94 16.62 2.13
N ASP A 58 -2.67 17.02 2.19
CA ASP A 58 -1.55 16.14 1.85
C ASP A 58 -1.42 15.04 2.90
N LYS A 59 -1.68 13.80 2.46
CA LYS A 59 -1.65 12.61 3.32
C LYS A 59 -0.34 12.46 4.09
N LEU A 60 0.80 12.65 3.44
CA LEU A 60 2.11 12.61 4.11
C LEU A 60 2.25 13.71 5.17
N THR A 61 1.80 14.93 4.89
CA THR A 61 1.81 16.03 5.88
C THR A 61 0.93 15.68 7.09
N LEU A 62 -0.26 15.11 6.87
CA LEU A 62 -1.15 14.64 7.93
C LEU A 62 -0.49 13.52 8.75
N LEU A 63 0.17 12.57 8.09
CA LEU A 63 0.91 11.48 8.72
C LEU A 63 2.04 12.02 9.62
N GLN A 64 2.79 13.02 9.15
CA GLN A 64 3.88 13.66 9.90
C GLN A 64 3.39 14.42 11.14
N GLN A 65 2.18 14.97 11.08
CA GLN A 65 1.55 15.68 12.20
C GLN A 65 0.83 14.74 13.20
N SER A 66 0.61 13.48 12.81
CA SER A 66 -0.10 12.52 13.64
C SER A 66 0.72 12.03 14.84
N GLY A 67 0.04 11.71 15.94
CA GLY A 67 0.64 11.17 17.16
C GLY A 67 1.33 9.82 16.96
N GLY A 68 2.06 9.36 17.99
CA GLY A 68 2.57 7.99 18.03
C GLY A 68 1.47 6.94 18.17
N TYR A 69 1.83 5.66 18.09
CA TYR A 69 0.93 4.59 18.48
C TYR A 69 0.54 4.74 19.96
N VAL A 70 -0.74 4.49 20.27
CA VAL A 70 -1.22 4.50 21.65
C VAL A 70 -0.76 3.21 22.32
N SER A 71 -0.03 3.33 23.43
CA SER A 71 0.21 2.19 24.32
C SER A 71 -1.10 1.85 25.04
N ALA A 72 -1.78 0.79 24.62
CA ALA A 72 -2.94 0.27 25.32
C ALA A 72 -2.52 -0.86 26.27
N ASN A 73 -3.14 -0.94 27.45
CA ASN A 73 -3.00 -2.12 28.28
C ASN A 73 -3.66 -3.32 27.55
N SER A 74 -2.86 -4.33 27.20
CA SER A 74 -3.29 -5.54 26.50
C SER A 74 -3.73 -6.66 27.44
N ASP A 75 -3.65 -6.48 28.76
CA ASP A 75 -3.96 -7.52 29.76
C ASP A 75 -5.40 -8.04 29.65
N SER A 76 -6.33 -7.23 29.13
CA SER A 76 -7.72 -7.60 28.90
C SER A 76 -8.01 -8.13 27.49
N LEU A 77 -7.02 -8.14 26.59
CA LEU A 77 -7.20 -8.65 25.24
C LEU A 77 -7.06 -10.18 25.24
N PRO A 78 -7.84 -10.89 24.40
CA PRO A 78 -7.67 -12.34 24.27
C PRO A 78 -6.26 -12.66 23.78
N ILE A 79 -5.73 -13.81 24.22
CA ILE A 79 -4.45 -14.32 23.73
C ILE A 79 -4.59 -14.55 22.23
N PHE A 80 -3.80 -13.81 21.46
CA PHE A 80 -3.76 -13.95 20.01
C PHE A 80 -2.84 -15.10 19.62
N THR A 81 -3.37 -16.11 18.94
CA THR A 81 -2.61 -17.25 18.41
C THR A 81 -2.70 -17.32 16.90
N TYR A 82 -1.69 -17.93 16.28
CA TYR A 82 -1.70 -18.24 14.86
C TYR A 82 -2.10 -19.70 14.66
N GLU A 83 -2.86 -19.95 13.59
CA GLU A 83 -3.21 -21.31 13.18
C GLU A 83 -1.93 -22.12 12.90
N VAL A 84 -1.91 -23.37 13.34
CA VAL A 84 -0.73 -24.23 13.19
C VAL A 84 -0.70 -24.83 11.78
N ALA A 85 0.48 -24.97 11.18
CA ALA A 85 0.62 -25.50 9.82
C ALA A 85 0.10 -26.94 9.63
N SER A 86 -0.15 -27.66 10.73
CA SER A 86 -0.79 -28.98 10.74
C SER A 86 -2.32 -28.94 10.66
N ASP A 87 -2.93 -27.75 10.70
CA ASP A 87 -4.37 -27.59 10.47
C ASP A 87 -4.76 -28.18 9.10
N ARG A 88 -5.93 -28.82 9.05
CA ARG A 88 -6.38 -29.56 7.86
C ARG A 88 -6.53 -28.65 6.64
N ASN A 89 -7.06 -27.44 6.81
CA ASN A 89 -7.27 -26.51 5.71
C ASN A 89 -5.94 -25.95 5.22
N LEU A 90 -5.03 -25.63 6.14
CA LEU A 90 -3.68 -25.19 5.79
C LEU A 90 -2.86 -26.28 5.07
N LEU A 91 -2.99 -27.55 5.48
CA LEU A 91 -2.40 -28.67 4.76
C LEU A 91 -3.00 -28.82 3.35
N ALA A 92 -4.30 -28.58 3.18
CA ALA A 92 -4.93 -28.58 1.86
C ALA A 92 -4.36 -27.47 0.97
N VAL A 93 -4.23 -26.25 1.49
CA VAL A 93 -3.58 -25.12 0.79
C VAL A 93 -2.14 -25.49 0.42
N LYS A 94 -1.36 -26.01 1.37
CA LYS A 94 0.03 -26.43 1.14
C LYS A 94 0.15 -27.42 -0.02
N ASN A 95 -0.69 -28.45 -0.01
CA ASN A 95 -0.67 -29.51 -1.01
C ASN A 95 -1.20 -29.06 -2.37
N PHE A 96 -2.29 -28.30 -2.39
CA PHE A 96 -2.92 -27.82 -3.63
C PHE A 96 -1.95 -26.98 -4.46
N PHE A 97 -1.23 -26.06 -3.81
CA PHE A 97 -0.28 -25.18 -4.48
C PHE A 97 1.12 -25.77 -4.62
N ASN A 98 1.42 -26.91 -3.99
CA ASN A 98 2.77 -27.43 -3.83
C ASN A 98 3.72 -26.34 -3.25
N LEU A 99 3.34 -25.77 -2.11
CA LEU A 99 3.98 -24.56 -1.57
C LEU A 99 5.47 -24.74 -1.26
N ASP A 100 5.95 -25.94 -0.95
CA ASP A 100 7.38 -26.19 -0.75
C ASP A 100 8.16 -25.89 -2.04
N SER A 101 7.59 -26.21 -3.22
CA SER A 101 8.20 -25.89 -4.51
C SER A 101 8.14 -24.39 -4.83
N ILE A 102 7.04 -23.71 -4.48
CA ILE A 102 6.90 -22.27 -4.66
C ILE A 102 7.88 -21.50 -3.76
N ALA A 103 7.96 -21.86 -2.49
CA ALA A 103 8.86 -21.25 -1.53
C ALA A 103 10.33 -21.51 -1.90
N GLY A 104 10.61 -22.70 -2.43
CA GLY A 104 11.95 -23.14 -2.79
C GLY A 104 12.81 -23.48 -1.57
N ASN A 105 14.09 -23.75 -1.83
CA ASN A 105 15.03 -24.25 -0.83
C ASN A 105 15.94 -23.15 -0.22
N GLY A 106 15.62 -21.87 -0.44
CA GLY A 106 16.38 -20.73 0.05
C GLY A 106 16.22 -20.49 1.56
N ASP A 107 16.80 -19.37 2.01
CA ASP A 107 16.61 -18.87 3.38
C ASP A 107 15.16 -18.44 3.66
N GLU A 108 14.87 -18.15 4.93
CA GLU A 108 13.55 -17.74 5.40
C GLU A 108 12.98 -16.56 4.59
N ILE A 109 13.78 -15.53 4.37
CA ILE A 109 13.34 -14.30 3.70
C ILE A 109 13.08 -14.57 2.22
N SER A 110 13.95 -15.35 1.58
CA SER A 110 13.74 -15.81 0.21
C SER A 110 12.42 -16.57 0.05
N LYS A 111 12.10 -17.49 0.98
CA LYS A 111 10.82 -18.22 0.99
C LYS A 111 9.62 -17.30 1.16
N ILE A 112 9.67 -16.38 2.12
CA ILE A 112 8.61 -15.38 2.36
C ILE A 112 8.33 -14.56 1.09
N ARG A 113 9.38 -14.08 0.42
CA ARG A 113 9.28 -13.31 -0.82
C ARG A 113 8.72 -14.12 -1.98
N ASN A 114 9.19 -15.36 -2.15
CA ASN A 114 8.76 -16.22 -3.25
C ASN A 114 7.25 -16.52 -3.18
N ILE A 115 6.71 -16.77 -1.99
CA ILE A 115 5.27 -16.98 -1.79
C ILE A 115 4.49 -15.71 -2.11
N MET A 116 4.94 -14.53 -1.65
CA MET A 116 4.29 -13.25 -2.00
C MET A 116 4.27 -13.02 -3.52
N PHE A 117 5.40 -13.24 -4.18
CA PHE A 117 5.51 -13.08 -5.63
C PHE A 117 4.65 -14.09 -6.38
N PHE A 118 4.51 -15.33 -5.87
CA PHE A 118 3.58 -16.28 -6.44
C PHE A 118 2.16 -15.73 -6.42
N VAL A 119 1.65 -15.27 -5.28
CA VAL A 119 0.29 -14.69 -5.19
C VAL A 119 0.15 -13.47 -6.10
N ALA A 120 1.14 -12.58 -6.14
CA ALA A 120 1.13 -11.38 -6.98
C ALA A 120 1.05 -11.70 -8.48
N ASN A 121 1.63 -12.83 -8.91
CA ASN A 121 1.72 -13.21 -10.32
C ASN A 121 0.70 -14.26 -10.76
N SER A 122 0.19 -15.08 -9.85
CA SER A 122 -0.74 -16.17 -10.15
C SER A 122 -2.20 -15.72 -10.20
N ILE A 123 -2.53 -14.58 -9.56
CA ILE A 123 -3.87 -14.00 -9.54
C ILE A 123 -3.79 -12.52 -9.92
N LYS A 124 -4.51 -12.11 -10.98
CA LYS A 124 -4.58 -10.71 -11.39
C LYS A 124 -5.13 -9.81 -10.28
N TYR A 125 -4.55 -8.62 -10.08
CA TYR A 125 -5.13 -7.60 -9.21
C TYR A 125 -6.26 -6.85 -9.94
N ASP A 126 -7.38 -6.69 -9.24
CA ASP A 126 -8.51 -5.86 -9.65
C ASP A 126 -9.16 -5.26 -8.40
N GLY A 127 -8.79 -4.02 -8.06
CA GLY A 127 -9.25 -3.33 -6.86
C GLY A 127 -10.78 -3.17 -6.79
N SER A 128 -11.46 -3.19 -7.93
CA SER A 128 -12.92 -3.03 -8.02
C SER A 128 -13.70 -4.35 -7.96
N ASN A 129 -13.03 -5.50 -8.12
CA ASN A 129 -13.71 -6.78 -8.21
C ASN A 129 -13.79 -7.48 -6.86
N TRP A 130 -15.01 -7.65 -6.38
CA TRP A 130 -15.33 -8.53 -5.27
C TRP A 130 -15.62 -9.94 -5.79
N ALA A 131 -14.69 -10.87 -5.53
CA ALA A 131 -14.86 -12.26 -5.92
C ALA A 131 -16.05 -12.88 -5.17
N LEU A 132 -16.94 -13.54 -5.92
CA LEU A 132 -18.08 -14.28 -5.38
C LEU A 132 -17.71 -15.78 -5.32
N CYS A 133 -16.92 -16.13 -4.31
CA CYS A 133 -16.48 -17.49 -4.00
C CYS A 133 -16.30 -17.62 -2.48
N GLU A 134 -15.96 -18.82 -1.99
CA GLU A 134 -15.47 -18.97 -0.62
C GLU A 134 -14.16 -18.20 -0.42
N PHE A 135 -13.95 -17.71 0.81
CA PHE A 135 -12.85 -16.78 1.11
C PHE A 135 -11.62 -17.49 1.64
N ASP A 136 -11.03 -18.33 0.79
CA ASP A 136 -9.76 -19.01 1.05
C ASP A 136 -8.82 -18.95 -0.17
N ALA A 137 -7.56 -19.33 0.04
CA ALA A 137 -6.54 -19.22 -0.98
C ALA A 137 -6.84 -20.05 -2.25
N ILE A 138 -7.41 -21.25 -2.09
CA ILE A 138 -7.70 -22.16 -3.19
C ILE A 138 -8.87 -21.61 -4.02
N ASP A 139 -9.94 -21.18 -3.36
CA ASP A 139 -11.13 -20.67 -4.04
C ASP A 139 -10.88 -19.33 -4.73
N PHE A 140 -10.08 -18.42 -4.16
CA PHE A 140 -9.66 -17.21 -4.87
C PHE A 140 -8.83 -17.51 -6.14
N TYR A 141 -7.92 -18.48 -6.05
CA TYR A 141 -7.14 -18.91 -7.21
C TYR A 141 -8.03 -19.54 -8.29
N ASN A 142 -8.91 -20.46 -7.90
CA ASN A 142 -9.84 -21.12 -8.83
C ASN A 142 -10.84 -20.14 -9.44
N TYR A 143 -11.34 -19.16 -8.68
CA TYR A 143 -12.16 -18.07 -9.19
C TYR A 143 -11.46 -17.33 -10.33
N HIS A 144 -10.19 -16.95 -10.14
CA HIS A 144 -9.41 -16.30 -11.19
C HIS A 144 -9.22 -17.21 -12.40
N LYS A 145 -8.88 -18.49 -12.19
CA LYS A 145 -8.68 -19.46 -13.27
C LYS A 145 -9.95 -19.71 -14.09
N ALA A 146 -11.12 -19.75 -13.44
CA ALA A 146 -12.40 -20.00 -14.09
C ALA A 146 -12.95 -18.77 -14.83
N THR A 147 -12.73 -17.57 -14.29
CA THR A 147 -13.38 -16.35 -14.79
C THR A 147 -12.46 -15.41 -15.57
N GLY A 148 -11.13 -15.54 -15.40
CA GLY A 148 -10.13 -14.59 -15.88
C GLY A 148 -10.14 -13.23 -15.15
N LYS A 149 -11.07 -13.00 -14.21
CA LYS A 149 -11.18 -11.75 -13.45
C LYS A 149 -10.13 -11.69 -12.34
N GLY A 150 -9.64 -10.50 -12.03
CA GLY A 150 -8.75 -10.29 -10.89
C GLY A 150 -9.50 -10.26 -9.57
N ILE A 151 -8.79 -10.09 -8.46
CA ILE A 151 -9.37 -9.91 -7.12
C ILE A 151 -8.76 -8.69 -6.43
N ASN A 152 -9.50 -8.09 -5.49
CA ASN A 152 -9.08 -6.91 -4.75
C ASN A 152 -7.94 -7.17 -3.73
N CYS A 153 -7.43 -6.10 -3.11
CA CYS A 153 -6.32 -6.14 -2.15
C CYS A 153 -6.61 -7.08 -0.97
N ARG A 154 -7.84 -7.03 -0.44
CA ARG A 154 -8.29 -7.88 0.68
C ARG A 154 -8.17 -9.36 0.35
N HIS A 155 -8.72 -9.79 -0.78
CA HIS A 155 -8.69 -11.19 -1.15
C HIS A 155 -7.27 -11.67 -1.46
N LYS A 156 -6.42 -10.84 -2.10
CA LYS A 156 -5.00 -11.19 -2.28
C LYS A 156 -4.26 -11.33 -0.95
N ALA A 157 -4.52 -10.44 0.01
CA ALA A 157 -3.92 -10.51 1.34
C ALA A 157 -4.38 -11.75 2.14
N MET A 158 -5.65 -12.14 2.00
CA MET A 158 -6.16 -13.40 2.55
C MET A 158 -5.46 -14.62 1.93
N THR A 159 -5.35 -14.68 0.59
CA THR A 159 -4.60 -15.75 -0.10
C THR A 159 -3.16 -15.84 0.41
N LEU A 160 -2.44 -14.71 0.49
CA LEU A 160 -1.07 -14.69 0.99
C LEU A 160 -0.98 -15.12 2.45
N ASN A 161 -1.95 -14.72 3.28
CA ASN A 161 -1.97 -15.05 4.69
C ASN A 161 -2.06 -16.57 4.92
N GLU A 162 -2.98 -17.24 4.23
CA GLU A 162 -3.14 -18.69 4.34
C GLU A 162 -1.92 -19.43 3.83
N MET A 163 -1.30 -18.99 2.72
CA MET A 163 -0.07 -19.63 2.24
C MET A 163 1.09 -19.47 3.22
N TYR A 164 1.20 -18.32 3.90
CA TYR A 164 2.19 -18.14 4.96
C TYR A 164 1.94 -19.06 6.17
N LEU A 165 0.70 -19.09 6.66
CA LEU A 165 0.33 -19.96 7.78
C LEU A 165 0.54 -21.45 7.43
N ALA A 166 0.20 -21.85 6.20
CA ALA A 166 0.44 -23.20 5.69
C ALA A 166 1.92 -23.58 5.61
N MET A 167 2.81 -22.61 5.48
CA MET A 167 4.26 -22.79 5.55
C MET A 167 4.84 -22.62 6.95
N GLY A 168 4.00 -22.38 7.96
CA GLY A 168 4.40 -22.20 9.36
C GLY A 168 4.88 -20.80 9.71
N PHE A 169 4.74 -19.82 8.81
CA PHE A 169 5.05 -18.44 9.10
C PHE A 169 3.89 -17.78 9.85
N LYS A 170 4.18 -17.16 11.00
CA LYS A 170 3.21 -16.34 11.71
C LYS A 170 2.87 -15.14 10.83
N SER A 171 1.63 -15.04 10.38
CA SER A 171 1.17 -13.97 9.50
C SER A 171 -0.25 -13.54 9.86
N ARG A 172 -0.52 -12.25 9.66
CA ARG A 172 -1.85 -11.65 9.69
C ARG A 172 -2.00 -10.69 8.52
N TYR A 173 -3.15 -10.64 7.90
CA TYR A 173 -3.47 -9.50 7.04
C TYR A 173 -3.89 -8.29 7.91
N VAL A 174 -3.56 -7.09 7.46
CA VAL A 174 -3.81 -5.83 8.15
C VAL A 174 -4.56 -4.92 7.19
N THR A 175 -5.72 -4.43 7.60
CA THR A 175 -6.46 -3.39 6.88
C THR A 175 -5.90 -2.03 7.29
N CYS A 176 -5.30 -1.33 6.33
CA CYS A 176 -4.86 0.05 6.42
C CYS A 176 -6.01 0.96 5.97
N MET A 177 -6.57 1.71 6.92
CA MET A 177 -7.64 2.68 6.66
C MET A 177 -7.05 4.09 6.46
N PRO A 178 -7.61 4.90 5.55
CA PRO A 178 -7.24 6.29 5.42
C PRO A 178 -7.63 7.08 6.68
N LYS A 179 -6.98 8.23 6.87
CA LYS A 179 -7.32 9.15 7.96
C LYS A 179 -8.61 9.93 7.70
N ASP A 180 -8.96 10.14 6.42
CA ASP A 180 -10.21 10.79 6.03
C ASP A 180 -11.37 9.79 6.13
N ASP A 181 -12.27 10.01 7.08
CA ASP A 181 -13.43 9.14 7.32
C ASP A 181 -14.43 9.13 6.14
N LYS A 182 -14.29 10.04 5.17
CA LYS A 182 -15.07 10.06 3.92
C LYS A 182 -14.47 9.19 2.83
N ASP A 183 -13.18 8.85 2.94
CA ASP A 183 -12.54 7.91 2.05
C ASP A 183 -12.88 6.50 2.51
N THR A 184 -13.73 5.83 1.74
CA THR A 184 -14.19 4.47 2.03
C THR A 184 -13.25 3.41 1.48
N ASP A 185 -12.22 3.80 0.73
CA ASP A 185 -11.24 2.85 0.23
C ASP A 185 -10.31 2.40 1.36
N CYS A 186 -9.71 1.23 1.20
CA CYS A 186 -8.75 0.71 2.16
C CYS A 186 -7.70 -0.12 1.43
N HIS A 187 -6.51 -0.20 2.03
CA HIS A 187 -5.51 -1.15 1.55
C HIS A 187 -5.36 -2.31 2.50
N VAL A 188 -5.12 -3.51 1.98
CA VAL A 188 -4.92 -4.70 2.81
C VAL A 188 -3.61 -5.36 2.41
N ILE A 189 -2.73 -5.53 3.39
CA ILE A 189 -1.39 -6.12 3.25
C ILE A 189 -1.19 -7.21 4.31
N ASN A 190 -0.06 -7.90 4.26
CA ASN A 190 0.34 -8.89 5.26
C ASN A 190 1.46 -8.37 6.15
N SER A 191 1.33 -8.65 7.44
CA SER A 191 2.39 -8.56 8.43
C SER A 191 2.85 -9.97 8.80
N VAL A 192 4.01 -10.36 8.30
CA VAL A 192 4.61 -11.69 8.52
C VAL A 192 5.82 -11.60 9.43
N TYR A 193 5.94 -12.49 10.40
CA TYR A 193 7.09 -12.51 11.32
C TYR A 193 8.25 -13.28 10.68
N ALA A 194 9.41 -12.64 10.59
CA ALA A 194 10.66 -13.29 10.24
C ALA A 194 11.43 -13.65 11.52
N GLU A 195 11.62 -14.94 11.76
CA GLU A 195 12.34 -15.44 12.93
C GLU A 195 13.84 -15.17 12.84
N THR A 196 14.41 -15.09 11.64
CA THR A 196 15.83 -14.75 11.41
C THR A 196 16.13 -13.28 11.72
N LEU A 197 15.18 -12.39 11.42
CA LEU A 197 15.30 -10.94 11.67
C LEU A 197 14.68 -10.51 13.00
N LYS A 198 13.96 -11.41 13.68
CA LYS A 198 13.21 -11.15 14.92
C LYS A 198 12.25 -9.98 14.84
N LYS A 199 11.62 -9.78 13.68
CA LYS A 199 10.68 -8.68 13.45
C LYS A 199 9.58 -9.01 12.44
N TRP A 200 8.55 -8.17 12.44
CA TRP A 200 7.46 -8.22 11.46
C TRP A 200 7.89 -7.54 10.15
N LEU A 201 7.35 -8.00 9.03
CA LEU A 201 7.65 -7.48 7.69
C LEU A 201 6.38 -7.07 6.97
N TRP A 202 6.45 -5.95 6.25
CA TRP A 202 5.45 -5.49 5.29
C TRP A 202 5.53 -6.32 4.01
N MET A 203 4.48 -7.07 3.69
CA MET A 203 4.36 -7.85 2.46
C MET A 203 3.03 -7.55 1.78
N ASP A 204 3.07 -7.00 0.56
CA ASP A 204 1.88 -6.64 -0.19
C ASP A 204 1.74 -7.47 -1.47
N PRO A 205 0.80 -8.43 -1.52
CA PRO A 205 0.61 -9.27 -2.69
C PRO A 205 -0.06 -8.54 -3.86
N SER A 206 -0.65 -7.35 -3.67
CA SER A 206 -1.41 -6.65 -4.71
C SER A 206 -0.55 -6.32 -5.92
N HIS A 207 0.67 -5.86 -5.65
CA HIS A 207 1.66 -5.51 -6.67
C HIS A 207 3.00 -6.24 -6.48
N GLY A 208 3.07 -7.21 -5.56
CA GLY A 208 4.31 -7.90 -5.21
C GLY A 208 5.32 -6.93 -4.62
N THR A 209 4.87 -6.13 -3.64
CA THR A 209 5.64 -5.00 -3.11
C THR A 209 6.01 -5.24 -1.65
N PHE A 210 7.25 -4.93 -1.30
CA PHE A 210 7.67 -4.74 0.08
C PHE A 210 8.54 -3.49 0.18
N VAL A 211 8.59 -2.93 1.38
CA VAL A 211 9.28 -1.67 1.65
C VAL A 211 10.59 -1.95 2.38
N MET A 212 11.63 -1.21 2.00
CA MET A 212 12.97 -1.30 2.56
C MET A 212 13.51 0.08 2.95
N ASP A 213 14.51 0.09 3.83
CA ASP A 213 15.38 1.25 4.02
C ASP A 213 16.46 1.36 2.92
N ASP A 214 17.35 2.35 3.03
CA ASP A 214 18.42 2.55 2.06
C ASP A 214 19.49 1.44 2.08
N ASN A 215 19.58 0.67 3.16
CA ASN A 215 20.50 -0.45 3.33
C ASN A 215 19.90 -1.79 2.88
N ASN A 216 18.70 -1.78 2.27
CA ASN A 216 17.93 -2.95 1.86
C ASN A 216 17.41 -3.81 3.03
N ASN A 217 17.30 -3.25 4.23
CA ASN A 217 16.59 -3.91 5.31
C ASN A 217 15.10 -3.85 5.04
N LEU A 218 14.42 -5.01 5.07
CA LEU A 218 12.96 -5.10 5.00
C LEU A 218 12.34 -4.42 6.21
N LEU A 219 11.25 -3.69 6.01
CA LEU A 219 10.60 -2.93 7.07
C LEU A 219 9.23 -3.51 7.46
N SER A 220 8.88 -3.35 8.73
CA SER A 220 7.54 -3.53 9.27
C SER A 220 6.64 -2.33 8.95
N ILE A 221 5.34 -2.47 9.22
CA ILE A 221 4.36 -1.37 9.09
C ILE A 221 4.74 -0.18 9.97
N GLU A 222 5.19 -0.45 11.20
CA GLU A 222 5.62 0.58 12.14
C GLU A 222 6.89 1.31 11.64
N GLU A 223 7.90 0.57 11.19
CA GLU A 223 9.13 1.15 10.65
C GLU A 223 8.86 2.00 9.39
N VAL A 224 8.00 1.53 8.48
CA VAL A 224 7.58 2.32 7.30
C VAL A 224 6.92 3.63 7.74
N ARG A 225 6.01 3.56 8.71
CA ARG A 225 5.34 4.74 9.24
C ARG A 225 6.33 5.72 9.87
N GLU A 226 7.23 5.24 10.71
CA GLU A 226 8.24 6.09 11.37
C GLU A 226 9.19 6.73 10.37
N HIS A 227 9.59 6.00 9.33
CA HIS A 227 10.38 6.59 8.25
C HIS A 227 9.66 7.76 7.59
N LEU A 228 8.38 7.59 7.23
CA LEU A 228 7.58 8.65 6.60
C LEU A 228 7.36 9.85 7.52
N LYS A 229 7.10 9.62 8.81
CA LYS A 229 6.96 10.70 9.82
C LYS A 229 8.24 11.51 9.94
N ASN A 230 9.39 10.85 9.90
CA ASN A 230 10.70 11.46 10.12
C ASN A 230 11.40 11.92 8.83
N ASN A 231 10.69 11.95 7.69
CA ASN A 231 11.26 12.27 6.37
C ASN A 231 12.48 11.38 6.01
N GLN A 232 12.52 10.15 6.49
CA GLN A 232 13.56 9.19 6.16
C GLN A 232 13.23 8.51 4.82
N SER A 233 14.29 8.13 4.10
CA SER A 233 14.17 7.48 2.80
C SER A 233 13.54 6.09 2.93
N LEU A 234 12.84 5.70 1.86
CA LEU A 234 12.28 4.38 1.65
C LEU A 234 12.55 3.94 0.21
N LYS A 235 12.74 2.64 0.05
CA LYS A 235 12.88 1.94 -1.24
C LYS A 235 11.79 0.88 -1.36
N LEU A 236 11.37 0.62 -2.59
CA LEU A 236 10.58 -0.56 -2.91
C LEU A 236 11.52 -1.61 -3.52
N ASN A 237 11.09 -2.86 -3.49
CA ASN A 237 11.78 -3.94 -4.18
C ASN A 237 11.82 -3.74 -5.69
N ALA A 238 12.86 -4.28 -6.34
CA ALA A 238 13.09 -4.07 -7.77
C ALA A 238 12.01 -4.73 -8.66
N GLU A 239 11.37 -5.78 -8.17
CA GLU A 239 10.35 -6.54 -8.90
C GLU A 239 8.95 -5.89 -8.85
N THR A 240 8.78 -4.80 -8.08
CA THR A 240 7.50 -4.11 -8.01
C THR A 240 7.07 -3.57 -9.37
N LYS A 241 5.77 -3.63 -9.65
CA LYS A 241 5.19 -3.17 -10.94
C LYS A 241 4.72 -1.72 -10.90
N VAL A 242 4.93 -1.03 -9.78
CA VAL A 242 4.39 0.32 -9.53
C VAL A 242 5.49 1.27 -9.08
N SER A 243 5.31 2.56 -9.34
CA SER A 243 6.30 3.56 -8.91
C SER A 243 6.23 3.76 -7.39
N LYS A 244 7.37 4.12 -6.78
CA LYS A 244 7.41 4.44 -5.34
C LYS A 244 6.45 5.57 -4.98
N LEU A 245 6.40 6.62 -5.79
CA LEU A 245 5.54 7.78 -5.54
C LEU A 245 4.06 7.36 -5.52
N TRP A 246 3.64 6.60 -6.53
CA TRP A 246 2.27 6.10 -6.62
C TRP A 246 1.94 5.15 -5.46
N TYR A 247 2.86 4.22 -5.13
CA TYR A 247 2.62 3.26 -4.06
C TYR A 247 2.40 3.94 -2.71
N LEU A 248 3.27 4.90 -2.35
CA LEU A 248 3.16 5.62 -1.09
C LEU A 248 1.89 6.47 -1.02
N ASP A 249 1.54 7.15 -2.11
CA ASP A 249 0.37 8.02 -2.19
C ASP A 249 -0.97 7.24 -2.15
N SER A 250 -1.02 6.08 -2.81
CA SER A 250 -2.24 5.26 -2.91
C SER A 250 -2.43 4.29 -1.75
N HIS A 251 -1.35 3.81 -1.10
CA HIS A 251 -1.44 2.65 -0.19
C HIS A 251 -0.80 2.83 1.19
N VAL A 252 -0.04 3.91 1.42
CA VAL A 252 0.77 4.05 2.65
C VAL A 252 0.52 5.35 3.40
N SER A 253 0.12 6.42 2.70
CA SER A 253 -0.08 7.75 3.29
C SER A 253 -1.51 8.03 3.74
#